data_AF-A0A7S0M9B0-F1
#
_entry.id   AF-A0A7S0M9B0-F1
#
_cell.length_a   1.000
_cell.length_b   1.000
_cell.length_c   1.000
_cell.angle_alpha   90.00
_cell.angle_beta   90.00
_cell.angle_gamma   90.00
#
_symmetry.space_group_name_H-M   'P 1'
#
loop_
_entity.id
_entity.type
_entity.pdbx_description
1 polymer ?
#
loop_
_entity_poly.entity_id
_entity_poly.type
_entity_poly.pdbx_seq_one_letter_code
_entity_poly.pdbx_strand_id
1 'polypeptide(L)'
;LALSHRGLCALKAVGLEAEVLKNSVAMEGRMIHPANQTDINKTVFQPYEHRPGHAIYSISREELNTVLLSAIDRLPNVRTHFARKFDGLDRATGRPSFAPAPPPR
;
A
#
# COMPACT_ATOMS: atom_id res chain seq x y z
N LEU A 1 0.27 -4.50 4.67
CA LEU A 1 1.22 -4.30 3.55
C LEU A 1 2.55 -3.83 4.12
N ALA A 2 3.67 -4.15 3.47
CA ALA A 2 4.99 -3.70 3.87
C ALA A 2 5.47 -2.60 2.90
N LEU A 3 5.60 -1.37 3.40
CA LEU A 3 6.00 -0.20 2.63
C LEU A 3 7.52 -0.01 2.75
N SER A 4 8.21 -0.18 1.63
CA SER A 4 9.66 0.03 1.54
C SER A 4 10.00 1.48 1.17
N HIS A 5 11.29 1.80 1.17
CA HIS A 5 11.83 3.09 0.74
C HIS A 5 11.28 3.58 -0.60
N ARG A 6 11.13 2.69 -1.60
CA ARG A 6 10.58 3.07 -2.92
C ARG A 6 9.15 3.59 -2.84
N GLY A 7 8.33 2.96 -2.01
CA GLY A 7 6.95 3.40 -1.79
C GLY A 7 6.88 4.73 -1.04
N LEU A 8 7.73 4.91 -0.03
CA LEU A 8 7.85 6.17 0.69
C LEU A 8 8.30 7.32 -0.22
N CYS A 9 9.31 7.10 -1.07
CA CYS A 9 9.76 8.10 -2.03
C CYS A 9 8.64 8.54 -3.00
N ALA A 10 7.83 7.58 -3.48
CA ALA A 10 6.69 7.90 -4.33
C ALA A 10 5.63 8.73 -3.58
N LEU A 11 5.31 8.37 -2.34
CA LEU A 11 4.36 9.11 -1.49
C LEU A 11 4.89 10.50 -1.13
N LYS A 12 6.19 10.63 -0.87
CA LYS A 12 6.86 11.90 -0.62
C LYS A 12 6.75 12.85 -1.80
N ALA A 13 6.93 12.34 -3.02
CA ALA A 13 6.83 13.13 -4.24
C ALA A 13 5.43 13.75 -4.44
N VAL A 14 4.40 13.16 -3.83
CA VAL A 14 3.02 13.68 -3.86
C VAL A 14 2.56 14.26 -2.51
N GLY A 15 3.49 14.46 -1.57
CA GLY A 15 3.21 15.10 -0.27
C GLY A 15 2.42 14.24 0.74
N LEU A 16 2.33 12.92 0.54
CA LEU A 16 1.53 12.01 1.38
C LEU A 16 2.35 11.18 2.38
N GLU A 17 3.69 11.27 2.36
CA GLU A 17 4.57 10.46 3.21
C GLU A 17 4.22 10.59 4.70
N ALA A 18 4.11 11.81 5.22
CA ALA A 18 3.84 12.04 6.65
C ALA A 18 2.47 11.51 7.10
N GLU A 19 1.44 11.65 6.27
CA GLU A 19 0.09 11.16 6.55
C GLU A 19 0.07 9.62 6.61
N VAL A 20 0.73 8.97 5.66
CA VAL A 20 0.85 7.50 5.61
C VAL A 20 1.69 6.97 6.80
N LEU A 21 2.78 7.66 7.14
CA LEU A 21 3.65 7.21 8.23
C LEU A 21 2.98 7.29 9.61
N LYS A 22 2.07 8.25 9.82
CA LYS A 22 1.34 8.43 11.09
C LYS A 22 0.61 7.17 11.54
N ASN A 23 0.09 6.38 10.60
CA ASN A 23 -0.68 5.18 10.88
C ASN A 23 0.09 3.90 10.52
N SER A 24 1.42 4.00 10.43
CA SER A 24 2.29 2.89 10.11
C SER A 24 3.14 2.48 11.31
N VAL A 25 3.53 1.21 11.36
CA VAL A 25 4.43 0.67 12.38
C VAL A 25 5.78 0.37 11.74
N ALA A 26 6.84 0.98 12.29
CA ALA A 26 8.20 0.71 11.83
C ALA A 26 8.61 -0.74 12.17
N MET A 27 9.15 -1.44 11.18
CA MET A 27 9.76 -2.75 11.31
C MET A 27 11.23 -2.62 10.92
N GLU A 28 12.10 -2.61 11.93
CA GLU A 28 13.56 -2.39 11.76
C GLU A 28 14.29 -3.65 11.27
N GLY A 29 13.63 -4.80 11.35
CA GLY A 29 14.21 -6.08 10.96
C GLY A 29 13.18 -7.17 10.89
N ARG A 30 13.64 -8.37 10.60
CA ARG A 30 12.85 -9.60 10.64
C ARG A 30 13.10 -10.34 11.94
N MET A 31 12.01 -10.87 12.51
CA MET A 31 12.07 -11.84 13.59
C MET A 31 11.97 -13.24 13.00
N ILE A 32 12.98 -14.07 13.21
CA ILE A 32 13.02 -15.45 12.71
C ILE A 32 12.66 -16.39 13.86
N HIS A 33 11.73 -17.31 13.58
CA HIS A 33 11.31 -18.39 14.47
C HIS A 33 11.89 -19.71 13.93
N PRO A 34 12.98 -20.25 14.48
CA PRO A 34 13.61 -21.47 13.98
C PRO A 34 12.68 -22.68 14.09
N ALA A 35 12.68 -23.54 13.06
CA ALA A 35 11.91 -24.79 13.09
C ALA A 35 12.49 -25.77 14.13
N ASN A 36 11.61 -26.59 14.74
CA ASN A 36 11.95 -27.65 15.71
C ASN A 36 12.57 -27.16 17.03
N GLN A 37 12.39 -25.89 17.36
CA GLN A 37 12.83 -25.34 18.63
C GLN A 37 11.73 -25.57 19.69
N THR A 38 12.08 -26.26 20.79
CA THR A 38 11.16 -26.53 21.92
C THR A 38 10.94 -25.33 22.83
N ASP A 39 11.81 -24.33 22.75
CA ASP A 39 11.67 -23.06 23.47
C ASP A 39 10.99 -22.02 22.57
N ILE A 40 9.71 -21.74 22.84
CA ILE A 40 8.89 -20.76 22.11
C ILE A 40 9.46 -19.33 22.18
N ASN A 41 10.32 -19.04 23.16
CA ASN A 41 10.90 -17.71 23.34
C ASN A 41 12.18 -17.52 22.52
N LYS A 42 12.71 -18.58 21.89
CA LYS A 42 13.97 -18.50 21.15
C LYS A 42 13.73 -17.98 19.75
N THR A 43 13.74 -16.65 19.63
CA THR A 43 13.64 -15.92 18.36
C THR A 43 14.99 -15.30 18.00
N VAL A 44 15.23 -15.10 16.70
CA VAL A 44 16.44 -14.46 16.19
C VAL A 44 16.05 -13.19 15.44
N PHE A 45 16.43 -12.04 15.99
CA PHE A 45 16.25 -10.76 15.31
C PHE A 45 17.38 -10.52 14.30
N GLN A 46 17.02 -10.15 13.08
CA GLN A 46 17.98 -9.70 12.05
C GLN A 46 17.53 -8.33 11.53
N PRO A 47 18.30 -7.26 11.78
CA PRO A 47 17.97 -5.95 11.24
C PRO A 47 18.02 -5.97 9.71
N TYR A 48 17.19 -5.17 9.06
CA TYR A 48 17.20 -5.06 7.59
C TYR A 48 18.46 -4.35 7.10
N GLU A 49 18.97 -3.39 7.87
CA GLU A 49 20.18 -2.63 7.58
C GLU A 49 20.99 -2.42 8.85
N HIS A 50 22.31 -2.21 8.71
CA HIS A 50 23.19 -1.89 9.83
C HIS A 50 23.06 -0.44 10.30
N ARG A 51 22.52 0.45 9.45
CA ARG A 51 22.36 1.87 9.77
C ARG A 51 21.01 2.10 10.44
N PRO A 52 20.97 2.82 11.58
CA PRO A 52 19.72 3.20 12.21
C PRO A 52 18.92 4.17 11.30
N GLY A 53 17.60 4.19 11.47
CA GLY A 53 16.70 5.07 10.71
C GLY A 53 16.14 4.48 9.42
N HIS A 54 16.55 3.27 9.05
CA HIS A 54 16.02 2.55 7.90
C HIS A 54 15.10 1.41 8.37
N ALA A 55 13.81 1.54 8.07
CA ALA A 55 12.80 0.56 8.43
C ALA A 55 11.86 0.30 7.25
N ILE A 56 11.25 -0.88 7.26
CA ILE A 56 10.07 -1.16 6.45
C ILE A 56 8.86 -0.81 7.29
N TYR A 57 7.87 -0.15 6.73
CA TYR A 57 6.70 0.30 7.48
C TYR A 57 5.51 -0.62 7.21
N SER A 58 4.97 -1.22 8.26
CA SER A 58 3.72 -1.98 8.19
C SER A 58 2.54 -1.01 8.18
N ILE A 59 1.68 -1.12 7.18
CA ILE A 59 0.45 -0.32 7.06
C ILE A 59 -0.72 -1.17 6.56
N SER A 60 -1.93 -0.85 7.00
CA SER A 60 -3.15 -1.44 6.45
C SER A 60 -3.31 -1.10 4.96
N ARG A 61 -3.77 -2.08 4.16
CA ARG A 61 -4.07 -1.85 2.74
C ARG A 61 -5.23 -0.89 2.55
N GLU A 62 -6.26 -1.04 3.40
CA GLU A 62 -7.46 -0.21 3.36
C GLU A 62 -7.12 1.26 3.66
N GLU A 63 -6.29 1.47 4.68
CA GLU A 63 -5.89 2.79 5.11
C GLU A 63 -5.05 3.52 4.06
N LEU A 64 -4.03 2.85 3.51
CA LEU A 64 -3.24 3.40 2.41
C LEU A 64 -4.13 3.79 1.23
N ASN A 65 -5.08 2.92 0.85
CA ASN A 65 -6.00 3.19 -0.24
C ASN A 65 -6.94 4.38 0.06
N THR A 66 -7.38 4.52 1.31
CA THR A 66 -8.25 5.62 1.75
C THR A 66 -7.52 6.96 1.69
N VAL A 67 -6.27 7.03 2.13
CA VAL A 67 -5.43 8.23 2.02
C VAL A 67 -5.27 8.64 0.55
N LEU A 68 -4.99 7.67 -0.34
CA LEU A 68 -4.82 7.93 -1.77
C LEU A 68 -6.11 8.42 -2.43
N LEU A 69 -7.25 7.78 -2.17
CA LEU A 69 -8.55 8.19 -2.70
C LEU A 69 -8.94 9.58 -2.19
N SER A 70 -8.74 9.85 -0.90
CA SER A 70 -9.00 11.18 -0.30
C SER A 70 -8.11 12.26 -0.91
N ALA A 71 -6.86 11.93 -1.26
CA ALA A 71 -5.96 12.84 -1.95
C ALA A 71 -6.43 13.13 -3.38
N ILE A 72 -6.91 12.10 -4.10
CA ILE A 72 -7.46 12.23 -5.45
C ILE A 72 -8.72 13.11 -5.46
N ASP A 73 -9.64 12.92 -4.50
CA ASP A 73 -10.90 13.66 -4.45
C ASP A 73 -10.71 15.17 -4.18
N ARG A 74 -9.54 15.58 -3.67
CA ARG A 74 -9.16 16.99 -3.51
C ARG A 74 -8.67 17.64 -4.81
N LEU A 75 -8.38 16.86 -5.85
CA LEU A 75 -7.89 17.37 -7.13
C LEU A 75 -9.07 17.78 -8.02
N PRO A 76 -9.23 19.09 -8.35
CA PRO A 76 -10.41 19.57 -9.07
C PRO A 76 -10.50 19.06 -10.52
N ASN A 77 -9.37 18.59 -11.05
CA ASN A 77 -9.23 18.08 -12.42
C ASN A 77 -9.29 16.55 -12.52
N VAL A 78 -9.58 15.84 -11.43
CA VAL A 78 -9.69 14.38 -11.41
C VAL A 78 -11.09 13.97 -10.99
N ARG A 79 -11.62 12.90 -11.60
CA ARG A 79 -12.92 12.32 -11.27
C ARG A 79 -12.79 10.82 -11.07
N THR A 80 -13.31 10.33 -9.95
CA THR A 80 -13.29 8.91 -9.60
C THR A 80 -14.65 8.28 -9.90
N HIS A 81 -14.66 7.17 -10.64
CA HIS A 81 -15.88 6.41 -10.95
C HIS A 81 -15.81 4.99 -10.38
N PHE A 82 -16.51 4.76 -9.26
CA PHE A 82 -16.57 3.46 -8.60
C PHE A 82 -17.59 2.53 -9.27
N ALA A 83 -17.50 1.23 -8.94
CA ALA A 83 -18.34 0.17 -9.53
C ALA A 83 -18.27 0.08 -11.07
N ARG A 84 -17.15 0.53 -11.66
CA ARG A 84 -16.87 0.45 -13.10
C ARG A 84 -15.77 -0.58 -13.35
N LYS A 85 -16.16 -1.84 -13.58
CA LYS A 85 -15.22 -2.89 -13.97
C LYS A 85 -14.93 -2.78 -15.47
N PHE A 86 -13.66 -2.60 -15.83
CA PHE A 86 -13.21 -2.64 -17.21
C PHE A 86 -13.42 -4.04 -17.81
N ASP A 87 -13.99 -4.09 -19.01
CA ASP A 87 -14.35 -5.33 -19.71
C ASP A 87 -13.51 -5.54 -20.97
N GLY A 88 -13.25 -4.46 -21.72
CA GLY A 88 -12.46 -4.55 -22.94
C GLY A 88 -12.14 -3.18 -23.55
N LEU A 89 -11.28 -3.18 -24.57
CA LEU A 89 -10.92 -2.01 -25.36
C LEU A 89 -10.98 -2.38 -26.83
N ASP A 90 -11.84 -1.71 -27.59
CA ASP A 90 -11.76 -1.74 -29.04
C ASP A 90 -10.51 -0.98 -29.47
N ARG A 91 -9.53 -1.69 -30.03
CA ARG A 91 -8.23 -1.13 -30.43
C ARG A 91 -8.32 -0.29 -31.71
N ALA A 92 -9.33 -0.51 -32.55
CA ALA A 92 -9.53 0.28 -33.77
C ALA A 92 -10.16 1.64 -33.45
N THR A 93 -11.12 1.69 -32.53
CA THR A 93 -11.83 2.93 -32.17
C THR A 93 -11.31 3.60 -30.89
N GLY A 94 -10.51 2.92 -30.09
CA GLY A 94 -10.03 3.39 -28.79
C GLY A 94 -11.12 3.41 -27.70
N ARG A 95 -12.27 2.78 -27.93
CA ARG A 95 -13.41 2.82 -27.01
C ARG A 95 -13.34 1.70 -25.97
N PRO A 96 -13.33 2.03 -24.66
CA PRO A 96 -13.43 1.02 -23.61
C PRO A 96 -14.88 0.54 -23.41
N SER A 97 -15.05 -0.75 -23.16
CA SER A 97 -16.28 -1.34 -22.63
C SER A 97 -16.14 -1.59 -21.13
N PHE A 98 -17.26 -1.53 -20.42
CA PHE A 98 -17.34 -1.78 -18.99
C PHE A 98 -18.48 -2.75 -18.70
N ALA A 99 -18.28 -3.63 -17.74
CA ALA A 99 -19.33 -4.52 -17.27
C ALA A 99 -20.47 -3.70 -16.63
N PRO A 100 -21.72 -4.19 -16.67
CA PRO A 100 -22.82 -3.57 -15.94
C PRO A 100 -22.48 -3.49 -14.45
N ALA A 101 -22.93 -2.42 -13.81
CA ALA A 101 -22.71 -2.24 -12.39
C ALA A 101 -23.33 -3.42 -11.61
N PRO A 102 -22.63 -3.99 -10.61
CA PRO A 102 -23.23 -4.97 -9.73
C PRO A 102 -24.44 -4.35 -9.00
N PRO A 103 -25.46 -5.15 -8.64
CA PRO A 103 -26.58 -4.65 -7.85
C PRO A 103 -26.08 -4.06 -6.51
N PRO A 104 -26.76 -3.05 -5.95
CA PRO A 104 -26.42 -2.52 -4.63
C PRO A 104 -26.48 -3.64 -3.59
N ARG A 105 -25.51 -3.66 -2.66
CA ARG A 105 -25.48 -4.59 -1.53
C ARG A 105 -26.41 -4.15 -0.42
#